data_AF-A0A847VMV9-F1
#
_entry.id   AF-A0A847VMV9-F1
#
_cell.length_a   1.000
_cell.length_b   1.000
_cell.length_c   1.000
_cell.angle_alpha   90.00
_cell.angle_beta   90.00
_cell.angle_gamma   90.00
#
_symmetry.space_group_name_H-M   'P 1'
#
loop_
_entity.id
_entity.type
_entity.pdbx_description
1 polymer ?
#
loop_
_entity_poly.entity_id
_entity_poly.type
_entity_poly.pdbx_seq_one_letter_code
_entity_poly.pdbx_strand_id
1 'polypeptide(L)'
;MKTEPIAPARIDWDGGAPRAPDFGDLYHPRIGAFAQAAHVFLRGNGLPERWHGRERFTIVETGFGLGLNFLATWAAWRDDPRRCARLHYVAIDKHPPVLADLQRA
;
A
#
# COMPACT_ATOMS: atom_id res chain seq x y z
N MET A 1 23.28 -1.47 -22.01
CA MET A 1 22.55 -2.35 -21.07
C MET A 1 21.10 -2.38 -21.53
N LYS A 2 20.57 -3.52 -22.00
CA LYS A 2 19.15 -3.63 -22.33
C LYS A 2 18.41 -3.98 -21.04
N THR A 3 17.55 -3.09 -20.57
CA THR A 3 16.64 -3.37 -19.45
C THR A 3 15.47 -4.18 -19.98
N GLU A 4 15.18 -5.31 -19.35
CA GLU A 4 13.96 -6.06 -19.66
C GLU A 4 12.72 -5.26 -19.22
N PRO A 5 11.60 -5.33 -19.97
CA PRO A 5 10.34 -4.75 -19.52
C PRO A 5 9.89 -5.36 -18.18
N ILE A 6 9.22 -4.57 -17.35
CA ILE A 6 8.59 -5.08 -16.12
C ILE A 6 7.47 -6.06 -16.49
N ALA A 7 7.38 -7.15 -15.75
CA ALA A 7 6.32 -8.15 -15.88
C ALA A 7 5.30 -7.99 -14.74
N PRO A 8 3.99 -8.06 -15.02
CA PRO A 8 2.98 -7.98 -13.96
C PRO A 8 3.09 -9.09 -12.92
N ALA A 9 2.62 -8.84 -11.70
CA ALA A 9 2.51 -9.88 -10.69
C ALA A 9 1.50 -10.96 -11.11
N ARG A 10 1.81 -12.22 -10.78
CA ARG A 10 0.80 -13.29 -10.74
C ARG A 10 0.14 -13.25 -9.38
N ILE A 11 -1.19 -13.24 -9.34
CA ILE A 11 -1.96 -13.20 -8.09
C ILE A 11 -2.97 -14.35 -8.10
N ASP A 12 -2.92 -15.16 -7.04
CA ASP A 12 -3.87 -16.23 -6.78
C ASP A 12 -4.91 -15.76 -5.76
N TRP A 13 -6.18 -15.92 -6.12
CA TRP A 13 -7.34 -15.46 -5.34
C TRP A 13 -8.18 -16.61 -4.76
N ASP A 14 -7.82 -17.87 -5.02
CA ASP A 14 -8.67 -19.03 -4.69
C ASP A 14 -8.65 -19.39 -3.19
N GLY A 15 -7.68 -18.85 -2.45
CA GLY A 15 -7.46 -19.14 -1.03
C GLY A 15 -8.19 -18.23 -0.04
N GLY A 16 -9.07 -17.32 -0.47
CA GLY A 16 -9.80 -16.36 0.37
C GLY A 16 -9.01 -15.13 0.83
N ALA A 17 -7.70 -15.07 0.55
CA ALA A 17 -6.87 -13.86 0.62
C ALA A 17 -5.88 -13.91 -0.56
N PRO A 18 -5.55 -12.77 -1.18
CA PRO A 18 -4.66 -12.72 -2.34
C PRO A 18 -3.25 -13.23 -1.99
N ARG A 19 -2.73 -14.12 -2.82
CA ARG A 19 -1.41 -14.74 -2.68
C ARG A 19 -0.51 -14.35 -3.85
N ALA A 20 0.76 -14.11 -3.56
CA ALA A 20 1.82 -13.95 -4.54
C ALA A 20 2.59 -15.29 -4.68
N PRO A 21 2.19 -16.19 -5.60
CA PRO A 21 2.81 -17.51 -5.75
C PRO A 21 4.33 -17.44 -6.02
N ASP A 22 4.78 -16.41 -6.74
CA ASP A 22 6.20 -16.22 -7.06
C ASP A 22 7.07 -15.92 -5.82
N PHE A 23 6.45 -15.49 -4.71
CA PHE A 23 7.11 -15.23 -3.42
C PHE A 23 6.68 -16.19 -2.31
N GLY A 24 5.71 -17.07 -2.56
CA GLY A 24 5.17 -17.99 -1.56
C GLY A 24 4.40 -17.33 -0.40
N ASP A 25 3.97 -16.08 -0.57
CA ASP A 25 3.44 -15.25 0.53
C ASP A 25 2.04 -14.66 0.23
N LEU A 26 1.38 -14.13 1.26
CA LEU A 26 0.11 -13.41 1.16
C LEU A 26 0.34 -11.90 1.03
N TYR A 27 -0.49 -11.23 0.25
CA TYR A 27 -0.48 -9.76 0.19
C TYR A 27 -0.96 -9.11 1.49
N HIS A 28 -1.88 -9.77 2.20
CA HIS A 28 -2.30 -9.39 3.55
C HIS A 28 -2.93 -10.57 4.31
N PRO A 29 -2.97 -10.54 5.66
CA PRO A 29 -3.68 -11.52 6.48
C PRO A 29 -5.19 -11.50 6.22
N ARG A 30 -5.84 -12.61 6.59
CA ARG A 30 -7.29 -12.79 6.50
C ARG A 30 -8.10 -11.85 7.40
N ILE A 31 -7.46 -11.28 8.43
CA ILE A 31 -8.12 -10.37 9.39
C ILE A 31 -8.44 -8.98 8.80
N GLY A 32 -8.02 -8.73 7.55
CA GLY A 32 -8.38 -7.56 6.77
C GLY A 32 -7.21 -6.61 6.55
N ALA A 33 -7.03 -6.23 5.29
CA ALA A 33 -5.96 -5.36 4.82
C ALA A 33 -5.88 -4.00 5.54
N PHE A 34 -7.03 -3.32 5.71
CA PHE A 34 -7.07 -1.99 6.32
C PHE A 34 -6.68 -2.00 7.80
N ALA A 35 -7.10 -3.03 8.55
CA ALA A 35 -6.74 -3.15 9.97
C ALA A 35 -5.23 -3.37 10.14
N GLN A 36 -4.63 -4.21 9.29
CA GLN A 36 -3.18 -4.40 9.28
C GLN A 36 -2.45 -3.12 8.88
N ALA A 37 -2.88 -2.43 7.81
CA ALA A 37 -2.28 -1.17 7.39
C ALA A 37 -2.35 -0.09 8.50
N ALA A 38 -3.50 0.01 9.17
CA ALA A 38 -3.65 0.94 10.30
C ALA A 38 -2.69 0.61 11.45
N HIS A 39 -2.56 -0.67 11.80
CA HIS A 39 -1.75 -1.10 12.94
C HIS A 39 -0.24 -1.12 12.66
N VAL A 40 0.17 -1.71 11.54
CA VAL A 40 1.58 -1.93 11.20
C VAL A 40 2.14 -0.73 10.46
N PHE A 41 1.46 -0.26 9.42
CA PHE A 41 2.00 0.77 8.53
C PHE A 41 1.83 2.17 9.14
N LEU A 42 0.60 2.58 9.49
CA LEU A 42 0.33 3.93 9.99
C LEU A 42 0.86 4.12 11.41
N ARG A 43 0.37 3.33 12.38
CA ARG A 43 0.82 3.46 13.77
C ARG A 43 2.31 3.14 13.93
N GLY A 44 2.82 2.14 13.21
CA GLY A 44 4.25 1.83 13.22
C GLY A 44 5.14 2.97 12.73
N ASN A 45 4.61 3.87 11.88
CA ASN A 45 5.29 5.08 11.45
C ASN A 45 4.93 6.33 12.27
N GLY A 46 4.14 6.23 13.34
CA GLY A 46 3.70 7.39 14.15
C GLY A 46 2.74 8.32 13.41
N LEU A 47 1.89 7.75 12.56
CA LEU A 47 0.81 8.47 11.87
C LEU A 47 -0.51 8.27 12.61
N PRO A 48 -1.35 9.32 12.70
CA PRO A 48 -1.27 10.59 11.97
C PRO A 48 -0.37 11.68 12.59
N GLU A 49 0.08 11.55 13.83
CA GLU A 49 0.63 12.66 14.63
C GLU A 49 1.82 13.36 13.96
N ARG A 50 2.68 12.61 13.25
CA ARG A 50 3.87 13.19 12.60
C ARG A 50 3.55 14.13 11.44
N TRP A 51 2.41 14.01 10.77
CA TRP A 51 2.06 14.93 9.68
C TRP A 51 1.33 16.18 10.18
N HIS A 52 0.99 16.27 11.48
CA HIS A 52 0.29 17.42 12.03
C HIS A 52 1.12 18.70 11.93
N GLY A 53 0.46 19.80 11.55
CA GLY A 53 1.08 21.13 11.48
C GLY A 53 2.13 21.30 10.38
N ARG A 54 2.34 20.30 9.52
CA ARG A 54 3.28 20.38 8.40
C ARG A 54 2.60 20.89 7.14
N GLU A 55 3.31 21.66 6.33
CA GLU A 55 2.84 21.99 4.98
C GLU A 55 2.83 20.73 4.10
N ARG A 56 3.84 19.87 4.21
CA ARG A 56 4.02 18.67 3.37
C ARG A 56 4.47 17.46 4.19
N PHE A 57 4.02 16.28 3.80
CA PHE A 57 4.50 15.00 4.32
C PHE A 57 4.70 14.01 3.16
N THR A 58 5.82 13.30 3.16
CA THR A 58 6.15 12.33 2.11
C THR A 58 6.35 10.95 2.71
N ILE A 59 5.73 9.95 2.11
CA ILE A 59 5.93 8.53 2.40
C ILE A 59 6.58 7.88 1.18
N VAL A 60 7.60 7.06 1.44
CA VAL A 60 8.21 6.18 0.44
C VAL A 60 7.93 4.75 0.85
N GLU A 61 7.28 3.99 -0.03
CA GLU A 61 6.94 2.58 0.17
C GLU A 61 7.74 1.70 -0.79
N THR A 62 8.31 0.61 -0.26
CA THR A 62 8.93 -0.45 -1.03
C THR A 62 7.94 -1.60 -1.19
N GLY A 63 7.36 -1.74 -2.38
CA GLY A 63 6.28 -2.67 -2.71
C GLY A 63 4.91 -2.01 -2.58
N PHE A 64 4.30 -1.63 -3.70
CA PHE A 64 2.95 -1.07 -3.72
C PHE A 64 1.91 -2.18 -3.56
N GLY A 65 2.16 -3.33 -4.18
CA GLY A 65 1.27 -4.48 -4.21
C GLY A 65 -0.12 -4.08 -4.69
N LEU A 66 -1.13 -4.41 -3.88
CA LEU A 66 -2.53 -4.09 -4.14
C LEU A 66 -2.93 -2.67 -3.65
N GLY A 67 -1.98 -1.83 -3.23
CA GLY A 67 -2.22 -0.44 -2.87
C GLY A 67 -2.92 -0.21 -1.53
N LEU A 68 -3.00 -1.24 -0.68
CA LEU A 68 -3.78 -1.20 0.57
C LEU A 68 -3.22 -0.21 1.59
N ASN A 69 -1.89 -0.13 1.73
CA ASN A 69 -1.25 0.86 2.59
C ASN A 69 -1.49 2.28 2.06
N PHE A 70 -1.42 2.49 0.75
CA PHE A 70 -1.74 3.77 0.12
C PHE A 70 -3.18 4.19 0.42
N LEU A 71 -4.17 3.31 0.18
CA LEU A 71 -5.58 3.62 0.43
C LEU A 71 -5.87 3.89 1.91
N ALA A 72 -5.30 3.09 2.82
CA ALA A 72 -5.41 3.31 4.26
C ALA A 72 -4.78 4.65 4.68
N THR A 73 -3.60 4.97 4.13
CA THR A 73 -2.93 6.26 4.37
C THR A 73 -3.77 7.42 3.86
N TRP A 74 -4.32 7.30 2.65
CA TRP A 74 -5.12 8.34 2.05
C TRP A 74 -6.41 8.59 2.85
N ALA A 75 -7.09 7.52 3.29
CA ALA A 75 -8.25 7.62 4.16
C ALA A 75 -7.91 8.33 5.49
N ALA A 76 -6.86 7.87 6.19
CA ALA A 76 -6.42 8.48 7.44
C ALA A 76 -6.00 9.95 7.28
N TRP A 77 -5.29 10.27 6.20
CA TRP A 77 -4.94 11.66 5.88
C TRP A 77 -6.18 12.49 5.56
N ARG A 78 -7.16 11.95 4.83
CA ARG A 78 -8.38 12.68 4.46
C ARG A 78 -9.24 13.02 5.66
N ASP A 79 -9.35 12.09 6.59
CA ASP A 79 -10.26 12.17 7.73
C ASP A 79 -9.65 12.93 8.92
N ASP A 80 -8.35 13.25 8.87
CA ASP A 80 -7.66 13.99 9.92
C ASP A 80 -7.76 15.53 9.71
N PRO A 81 -8.47 16.27 10.57
CA PRO A 81 -8.59 17.74 10.44
C PRO A 81 -7.25 18.46 10.66
N ARG A 82 -6.27 17.81 11.29
CA ARG A 82 -4.93 18.36 11.56
C ARG A 82 -3.89 17.90 10.54
N ARG A 83 -4.31 17.22 9.47
CA ARG A 83 -3.44 16.72 8.40
C ARG A 83 -2.51 17.78 7.82
N CYS A 84 -1.40 17.34 7.25
CA CYS A 84 -0.58 18.21 6.43
C CYS A 84 -1.34 18.70 5.19
N ALA A 85 -0.99 19.88 4.68
CA ALA A 85 -1.67 20.46 3.50
C ALA A 85 -1.46 19.63 2.22
N ARG A 86 -0.32 18.94 2.11
CA ARG A 86 0.00 18.08 0.95
C ARG A 86 0.65 16.77 1.39
N LEU A 87 0.02 15.66 1.03
CA LEU A 87 0.58 14.32 1.14
C LEU A 87 1.22 13.90 -0.18
N HIS A 88 2.48 13.48 -0.14
CA HIS A 88 3.16 12.81 -1.25
C HIS A 88 3.33 11.33 -0.90
N TYR A 89 2.93 10.44 -1.80
CA TYR A 89 3.12 9.00 -1.65
C TYR A 89 3.90 8.49 -2.86
N VAL A 90 5.07 7.90 -2.60
CA VAL A 90 5.95 7.35 -3.63
C VAL A 90 6.08 5.86 -3.35
N ALA A 91 5.57 5.03 -4.24
CA ALA A 91 5.70 3.58 -4.12
C ALA A 91 6.55 3.04 -5.26
N ILE A 92 7.36 2.03 -4.95
CA ILE A 92 8.23 1.36 -5.91
C ILE A 92 7.82 -0.10 -5.96
N ASP A 93 7.42 -0.59 -7.13
CA ASP A 93 7.03 -1.98 -7.31
C ASP A 93 7.79 -2.63 -8.47
N LYS A 94 8.24 -3.86 -8.25
CA LYS A 94 8.96 -4.66 -9.25
C LYS A 94 7.99 -5.38 -10.20
N HIS A 95 6.81 -5.74 -9.69
CA HIS A 95 5.81 -6.54 -10.39
C HIS A 95 4.42 -5.92 -10.18
N PRO A 96 4.10 -4.81 -10.87
CA PRO A 96 2.80 -4.15 -10.67
C PRO A 96 1.65 -5.10 -11.06
N PRO A 97 0.58 -5.20 -10.27
CA PRO A 97 -0.59 -5.99 -10.65
C PRO A 97 -1.26 -5.43 -11.90
N VAL A 98 -1.99 -6.28 -12.63
CA VAL A 98 -2.84 -5.81 -13.72
C VAL A 98 -4.09 -5.12 -13.15
N LEU A 99 -4.75 -4.30 -13.98
CA LEU A 99 -5.95 -3.56 -13.57
C LEU A 99 -7.04 -4.48 -12.98
N ALA A 100 -7.25 -5.66 -13.55
CA ALA A 100 -8.25 -6.61 -13.08
C ALA A 100 -7.98 -7.09 -11.64
N ASP A 101 -6.71 -7.28 -11.28
CA ASP A 101 -6.34 -7.65 -9.90
C ASP A 101 -6.55 -6.48 -8.94
N LEU A 102 -6.21 -5.25 -9.36
CA LEU A 102 -6.44 -4.06 -8.54
C LEU A 102 -7.94 -3.78 -8.30
N GLN A 103 -8.79 -4.10 -9.28
CA GLN A 103 -10.25 -3.94 -9.15
C GLN A 103 -10.89 -5.01 -8.26
N ARG A 104 -10.25 -6.19 -8.14
CA ARG A 104 -10.73 -7.29 -7.31
C ARG A 104 -10.33 -7.14 -5.84
N ALA A 105 -9.24 -6.43 -5.56
CA ALA A 105 -8.63 -6.25 -4.24
C ALA A 105 -9.51 -5.49 -3.23
#